data_AF-I4B1R2-F1
#
_entry.id   AF-I4B1R2-F1
#
_cell.length_a   1.000
_cell.length_b   1.000
_cell.length_c   1.000
_cell.angle_alpha   90.00
_cell.angle_beta   90.00
_cell.angle_gamma   90.00
#
_symmetry.space_group_name_H-M   'P 1'
#
loop_
_entity.id
_entity.type
_entity.pdbx_description
1 polymer ?
#
loop_
_entity_poly.entity_id
_entity_poly.type
_entity_poly.pdbx_seq_one_letter_code
_entity_poly.pdbx_strand_id
1 'polypeptide(L)'
;MERSQVSEAVNQEFARFEWRYQPPFMAQPMEFGHFAELYDFVEKQHQFWTAHPIPITQDVRAFWDTIRSRLDYLADPKATQPRTTEQMSATFHDLQKNDWPNTPADSLLAVKAIACPYPDDVARWHGFLAGALRGINPNRTANMRQPQEVMGFMEGVAFAEPQIVSAFLGNAHEELRKQFEVRSVETQKLQKRFGELAQNLENQNKENKVALEKWRLEKVQNLDAELNNLRNDFRALKDLYTEKLKLEAPAQYWKARATRMRWAGFGWLTFSVIFFVAIGWVLWNNFIAPSTFVDAKELATQVTAVGAGKDSLLAYFSSAKNIRSLVGFSVLASLYFFVLRMLIRLTISSFHLSLDAAEREQLTYVYLALIEKGQNSEQKLIQDADRTIILQSLFSRADTGLLAGDSSPTMPGADVAALLKGGKS
;
A
#
# COMPACT_ATOMS: atom_id res chain seq x y z
N MET A 1 -20.53 -57.95 75.57
CA MET A 1 -20.60 -58.17 77.04
C MET A 1 -21.86 -58.97 77.29
N GLU A 2 -21.75 -60.16 77.89
CA GLU A 2 -22.90 -61.08 78.03
C GLU A 2 -24.03 -60.48 78.87
N ARG A 3 -25.26 -60.66 78.38
CA ARG A 3 -26.55 -60.08 78.82
C ARG A 3 -27.01 -60.48 80.24
N SER A 4 -26.13 -60.98 81.10
CA SER A 4 -26.53 -61.65 82.36
C SER A 4 -25.86 -61.11 83.64
N GLN A 5 -25.13 -59.98 83.59
CA GLN A 5 -24.39 -59.46 84.74
C GLN A 5 -24.85 -58.08 85.26
N VAL A 6 -26.02 -57.58 84.84
CA VAL A 6 -26.61 -56.40 85.50
C VAL A 6 -27.24 -56.87 86.81
N SER A 7 -26.88 -56.24 87.93
CA SER A 7 -27.38 -56.65 89.24
C SER A 7 -28.90 -56.49 89.33
N GLU A 8 -29.56 -57.41 90.03
CA GLU A 8 -31.02 -57.38 90.22
C GLU A 8 -31.50 -56.07 90.85
N ALA A 9 -30.66 -55.46 91.69
CA ALA A 9 -30.89 -54.15 92.29
C ALA A 9 -31.03 -53.01 91.26
N VAL A 10 -30.27 -53.03 90.15
CA VAL A 10 -30.37 -52.03 89.09
C VAL A 10 -31.70 -52.14 88.35
N ASN A 11 -32.15 -53.37 88.05
CA ASN A 11 -33.45 -53.59 87.39
C ASN A 11 -34.63 -53.21 88.29
N GLN A 12 -34.55 -53.49 89.60
CA GLN A 12 -35.59 -53.10 90.57
C GLN A 12 -35.71 -51.58 90.69
N GLU A 13 -34.60 -50.85 90.69
CA GLU A 13 -34.64 -49.38 90.69
C GLU A 13 -35.05 -48.80 89.34
N PHE A 14 -34.63 -49.40 88.22
CA PHE A 14 -35.02 -48.97 86.87
C PHE A 14 -36.54 -48.99 86.66
N ALA A 15 -37.22 -50.03 87.16
CA ALA A 15 -38.66 -50.21 87.04
C ALA A 15 -39.49 -49.13 87.78
N ARG A 16 -38.88 -48.31 88.65
CA ARG A 16 -39.54 -47.18 89.31
C ARG A 16 -39.69 -45.95 88.41
N PHE A 17 -39.05 -45.95 87.24
CA PHE A 17 -39.03 -44.83 86.30
C PHE A 17 -39.78 -45.16 85.01
N GLU A 18 -40.49 -44.18 84.45
CA GLU A 18 -41.08 -44.28 83.11
C GLU A 18 -40.03 -43.93 82.04
N TRP A 19 -39.76 -44.86 81.12
CA TRP A 19 -38.79 -44.66 80.04
C TRP A 19 -39.49 -44.63 78.69
N ARG A 20 -39.64 -43.41 78.15
CA ARG A 20 -40.27 -43.16 76.84
C ARG A 20 -39.38 -42.27 75.97
N TYR A 21 -39.27 -42.61 74.69
CA TYR A 21 -38.56 -41.80 73.69
C TYR A 21 -39.40 -41.67 72.41
N GLN A 22 -39.75 -40.44 72.04
CA GLN A 22 -40.58 -40.17 70.86
C GLN A 22 -40.01 -39.02 70.02
N PRO A 23 -39.25 -39.32 68.96
CA PRO A 23 -38.86 -38.33 67.97
C PRO A 23 -40.08 -37.73 67.24
N PRO A 24 -40.00 -36.48 66.74
CA PRO A 24 -41.12 -35.77 66.12
C PRO A 24 -41.72 -36.41 64.85
N PHE A 25 -41.02 -37.37 64.25
CA PHE A 25 -41.44 -38.09 63.05
C PHE A 25 -41.96 -39.51 63.33
N MET A 26 -41.90 -39.98 64.58
CA MET A 26 -42.46 -41.27 64.97
C MET A 26 -43.92 -41.11 65.43
N ALA A 27 -44.81 -41.89 64.81
CA ALA A 27 -46.24 -41.87 65.15
C ALA A 27 -46.55 -42.46 66.54
N GLN A 28 -45.66 -43.28 67.10
CA GLN A 28 -45.81 -43.94 68.41
C GLN A 28 -44.50 -43.81 69.21
N PRO A 29 -44.55 -43.61 70.54
CA PRO A 29 -43.36 -43.57 71.40
C PRO A 29 -42.71 -44.95 71.52
N MET A 30 -41.38 -44.97 71.65
CA MET A 30 -40.63 -46.17 72.06
C MET A 30 -40.62 -46.25 73.59
N GLU A 31 -41.06 -47.37 74.15
CA GLU A 31 -41.07 -47.61 75.60
C GLU A 31 -40.01 -48.66 75.96
N PHE A 32 -39.30 -48.47 77.08
CA PHE A 32 -38.27 -49.39 77.56
C PHE A 32 -38.70 -49.99 78.91
N GLY A 33 -38.99 -51.29 78.92
CA GLY A 33 -39.45 -52.00 80.13
C GLY A 33 -38.32 -52.51 81.01
N HIS A 34 -37.14 -52.72 80.44
CA HIS A 34 -35.97 -53.28 81.14
C HIS A 34 -34.73 -52.44 80.88
N PHE A 35 -33.82 -52.37 81.86
CA PHE A 35 -32.54 -51.65 81.73
C PHE A 35 -31.75 -52.12 80.50
N ALA A 36 -31.78 -53.42 80.21
CA ALA A 36 -31.11 -54.01 79.04
C ALA A 36 -31.65 -53.49 77.70
N GLU A 37 -32.95 -53.17 77.60
CA GLU A 37 -33.55 -52.63 76.36
C GLU A 37 -33.10 -51.19 76.11
N LEU A 38 -33.04 -50.38 77.18
CA LEU A 38 -32.52 -49.02 77.11
C LEU A 38 -31.02 -49.04 76.76
N TYR A 39 -30.26 -49.94 77.39
CA TYR A 39 -28.84 -50.11 77.14
C TYR A 39 -28.58 -50.52 75.68
N ASP A 40 -29.28 -51.54 75.16
CA ASP A 40 -29.15 -52.00 73.77
C ASP A 40 -29.53 -50.89 72.78
N PHE A 41 -30.54 -50.06 73.09
CA PHE A 41 -30.88 -48.90 72.28
C PHE A 41 -29.74 -47.87 72.27
N VAL A 42 -29.25 -47.44 73.43
CA VAL A 42 -28.15 -46.46 73.54
C VAL A 42 -26.88 -46.97 72.87
N GLU A 43 -26.58 -48.26 73.00
CA GLU A 43 -25.43 -48.88 72.34
C GLU A 43 -25.53 -48.80 70.81
N LYS A 44 -26.72 -49.10 70.25
CA LYS A 44 -26.96 -48.96 68.80
C LYS A 44 -26.81 -47.51 68.34
N GLN A 45 -27.36 -46.56 69.10
CA GLN A 45 -27.21 -45.13 68.82
C GLN A 45 -25.74 -44.72 68.80
N HIS A 46 -25.00 -45.05 69.86
CA HIS A 46 -23.59 -44.77 69.97
C HIS A 46 -22.79 -45.38 68.80
N GLN A 47 -22.99 -46.65 68.49
CA GLN A 47 -22.26 -47.35 67.42
C GLN A 47 -22.48 -46.69 66.06
N PHE A 48 -23.73 -46.36 65.72
CA PHE A 48 -24.07 -45.71 64.47
C PHE A 48 -23.42 -44.32 64.35
N TRP A 49 -23.56 -43.48 65.37
CA TRP A 49 -23.02 -42.12 65.34
C TRP A 49 -21.50 -42.10 65.41
N THR A 50 -20.87 -43.08 66.05
CA THR A 50 -19.42 -43.26 66.07
C THR A 50 -18.87 -43.69 64.71
N ALA A 51 -19.57 -44.58 64.01
CA ALA A 51 -19.20 -45.07 62.68
C ALA A 51 -19.24 -43.96 61.59
N HIS A 52 -19.91 -42.84 61.85
CA HIS A 52 -20.05 -41.72 60.91
C HIS A 52 -19.52 -40.40 61.48
N PRO A 53 -18.17 -40.22 61.56
CA PRO A 53 -17.53 -39.00 62.07
C PRO A 53 -17.59 -37.86 61.06
N ILE A 54 -18.66 -37.09 61.13
CA ILE A 54 -18.84 -35.85 60.39
C ILE A 54 -18.82 -34.72 61.41
N PRO A 55 -18.16 -33.56 61.16
CA PRO A 55 -18.04 -32.47 62.13
C PRO A 55 -19.38 -32.06 62.77
N ILE A 56 -20.46 -32.20 62.02
CA ILE A 56 -21.81 -31.80 62.42
C ILE A 56 -22.50 -32.82 63.36
N THR A 57 -22.06 -34.08 63.37
CA THR A 57 -22.61 -35.12 64.26
C THR A 57 -21.86 -35.20 65.60
N GLN A 58 -20.88 -34.33 65.82
CA GLN A 58 -20.04 -34.32 67.02
C GLN A 58 -20.85 -34.15 68.31
N ASP A 59 -21.83 -33.24 68.34
CA ASP A 59 -22.66 -33.01 69.54
C ASP A 59 -23.58 -34.20 69.84
N VAL A 60 -24.16 -34.80 68.79
CA VAL A 60 -25.01 -36.00 68.91
C VAL A 60 -24.18 -37.18 69.40
N ARG A 61 -22.95 -37.34 68.90
CA ARG A 61 -22.02 -38.35 69.37
C ARG A 61 -21.63 -38.13 70.82
N ALA A 62 -21.19 -36.93 71.18
CA ALA A 62 -20.81 -36.59 72.55
C ALA A 62 -21.96 -36.81 73.55
N PHE A 63 -23.20 -36.55 73.12
CA PHE A 63 -24.39 -36.91 73.89
C PHE A 63 -24.46 -38.43 74.13
N TRP A 64 -24.43 -39.24 73.08
CA TRP A 64 -24.53 -40.71 73.22
C TRP A 64 -23.34 -41.31 73.97
N ASP A 65 -22.15 -40.75 73.84
CA ASP A 65 -20.96 -41.11 74.64
C ASP A 65 -21.20 -40.87 76.13
N THR A 66 -21.81 -39.72 76.47
CA THR A 66 -22.15 -39.36 77.86
C THR A 66 -23.22 -40.28 78.43
N ILE A 67 -24.29 -40.56 77.68
CA ILE A 67 -25.36 -41.47 78.12
C ILE A 67 -24.81 -42.89 78.29
N ARG A 68 -24.03 -43.38 77.34
CA ARG A 68 -23.40 -44.70 77.39
C ARG A 68 -22.51 -44.83 78.62
N SER A 69 -21.62 -43.87 78.88
CA SER A 69 -20.73 -43.92 80.05
C SER A 69 -21.49 -43.98 81.38
N ARG A 70 -22.65 -43.32 81.49
CA ARG A 70 -23.52 -43.40 82.68
C ARG A 70 -24.18 -44.78 82.81
N LEU A 71 -24.58 -45.38 81.69
CA LEU A 71 -25.13 -46.73 81.69
C LEU A 71 -24.06 -47.78 81.98
N ASP A 72 -22.83 -47.62 81.47
CA ASP A 72 -21.67 -48.44 81.79
C ASP A 72 -21.35 -48.35 83.29
N TYR A 73 -21.40 -47.14 83.86
CA TYR A 73 -21.25 -46.93 85.30
C TYR A 73 -22.28 -47.72 86.10
N LEU A 74 -23.51 -47.92 85.62
CA LEU A 74 -24.55 -48.72 86.27
C LEU A 74 -24.44 -50.22 85.99
N ALA A 75 -23.85 -50.59 84.86
CA ALA A 75 -23.70 -51.98 84.41
C ALA A 75 -22.39 -52.64 84.86
N ASP A 76 -21.38 -51.89 85.33
CA ASP A 76 -20.05 -52.44 85.65
C ASP A 76 -20.12 -53.49 86.78
N PRO A 77 -19.79 -54.77 86.50
CA PRO A 77 -19.81 -55.85 87.48
C PRO A 77 -18.55 -55.89 88.37
N LYS A 78 -17.51 -55.09 88.07
CA LYS A 78 -16.24 -55.03 88.80
C LYS A 78 -16.15 -53.88 89.81
N ALA A 79 -17.25 -53.17 90.04
CA ALA A 79 -17.30 -52.10 91.01
C ALA A 79 -16.86 -52.59 92.41
N THR A 80 -15.88 -51.91 93.01
CA THR A 80 -15.24 -52.29 94.28
C THR A 80 -16.22 -52.25 95.47
N GLN A 81 -17.38 -51.60 95.32
CA GLN A 81 -18.48 -51.55 96.28
C GLN A 81 -19.83 -51.64 95.54
N PRO A 82 -20.86 -52.28 96.12
CA PRO A 82 -22.21 -52.28 95.54
C PRO A 82 -22.78 -50.85 95.53
N ARG A 83 -23.37 -50.47 94.39
CA ARG A 83 -24.00 -49.15 94.21
C ARG A 83 -25.17 -48.99 95.18
N THR A 84 -25.25 -47.85 95.86
CA THR A 84 -26.40 -47.57 96.73
C THR A 84 -27.64 -47.25 95.90
N THR A 85 -28.82 -47.50 96.48
CA THR A 85 -30.11 -47.08 95.88
C THR A 85 -30.10 -45.60 95.52
N GLU A 86 -29.56 -44.74 96.38
CA GLU A 86 -29.46 -43.30 96.15
C GLU A 86 -28.60 -42.95 94.93
N GLN A 87 -27.45 -43.62 94.75
CA GLN A 87 -26.58 -43.44 93.57
C GLN A 87 -27.26 -43.89 92.28
N MET A 88 -27.99 -45.01 92.32
CA MET A 88 -28.73 -45.53 91.15
C MET A 88 -29.89 -44.59 90.78
N SER A 89 -30.71 -44.19 91.75
CA SER A 89 -31.82 -43.26 91.51
C SER A 89 -31.34 -41.90 91.01
N ALA A 90 -30.24 -41.37 91.55
CA ALA A 90 -29.65 -40.11 91.07
C ALA A 90 -29.22 -40.21 89.60
N THR A 91 -28.56 -41.31 89.23
CA THR A 91 -28.11 -41.54 87.84
C THR A 91 -29.30 -41.66 86.88
N PHE A 92 -30.36 -42.39 87.26
CA PHE A 92 -31.56 -42.53 86.44
C PHE A 92 -32.33 -41.22 86.29
N HIS A 93 -32.45 -40.44 87.36
CA HIS A 93 -33.09 -39.14 87.32
C HIS A 93 -32.32 -38.15 86.44
N ASP A 94 -30.99 -38.18 86.46
CA ASP A 94 -30.15 -37.36 85.58
C ASP A 94 -30.22 -37.81 84.11
N LEU A 95 -30.45 -39.10 83.85
CA LEU A 95 -30.66 -39.63 82.50
C LEU A 95 -32.01 -39.18 81.91
N GLN A 96 -33.08 -39.12 82.73
CA GLN A 96 -34.39 -38.64 82.29
C GLN A 96 -34.43 -37.13 82.02
N LYS A 97 -33.61 -36.35 82.74
CA LYS A 97 -33.52 -34.89 82.54
C LYS A 97 -32.85 -34.46 81.23
N ASN A 98 -32.12 -35.35 80.58
CA ASN A 98 -31.43 -35.02 79.34
C ASN A 98 -32.41 -34.89 78.18
N ASP A 99 -32.26 -33.85 77.35
CA ASP A 99 -33.01 -33.71 76.10
C ASP A 99 -32.48 -34.72 75.08
N TRP A 100 -33.22 -35.82 74.88
CA TRP A 100 -32.83 -36.86 73.94
C TRP A 100 -32.80 -36.31 72.49
N PRO A 101 -31.75 -36.58 71.69
CA PRO A 101 -31.67 -36.10 70.32
C PRO A 101 -32.89 -36.51 69.51
N ASN A 102 -33.41 -35.60 68.68
CA ASN A 102 -34.52 -35.89 67.77
C ASN A 102 -34.11 -36.72 66.54
N THR A 103 -32.93 -37.35 66.57
CA THR A 103 -32.27 -38.06 65.46
C THR A 103 -31.77 -39.43 65.95
N PRO A 104 -32.63 -40.45 66.11
CA PRO A 104 -32.16 -41.79 66.36
C PRO A 104 -31.47 -42.36 65.10
N ALA A 105 -30.48 -43.20 65.29
CA ALA A 105 -29.67 -43.89 64.28
C ALA A 105 -30.51 -44.59 63.22
N ASP A 106 -31.62 -45.21 63.63
CA ASP A 106 -32.53 -45.93 62.74
C ASP A 106 -33.53 -45.00 62.02
N SER A 107 -33.42 -43.69 62.21
CA SER A 107 -34.30 -42.72 61.56
C SER A 107 -33.80 -42.28 60.19
N LEU A 108 -34.78 -42.00 59.33
CA LEU A 108 -34.58 -41.35 58.04
C LEU A 108 -33.77 -40.05 58.13
N LEU A 109 -33.90 -39.33 59.25
CA LEU A 109 -33.16 -38.10 59.50
C LEU A 109 -31.66 -38.35 59.70
N ALA A 110 -31.31 -39.44 60.39
CA ALA A 110 -29.92 -39.82 60.62
C ALA A 110 -29.21 -40.26 59.33
N VAL A 111 -29.89 -41.00 58.46
CA VAL A 111 -29.36 -41.41 57.15
C VAL A 111 -29.16 -40.20 56.22
N LYS A 112 -30.12 -39.26 56.18
CA LYS A 112 -30.02 -38.04 55.35
C LYS A 112 -29.03 -37.01 55.88
N ALA A 113 -28.87 -36.93 57.20
CA ALA A 113 -27.81 -36.16 57.85
C ALA A 113 -26.41 -36.58 57.36
N ILE A 114 -26.21 -37.89 57.20
CA ILE A 114 -24.95 -38.46 56.68
C ILE A 114 -24.81 -38.26 55.17
N ALA A 115 -25.90 -38.40 54.41
CA ALA A 115 -25.90 -38.27 52.95
C ALA A 115 -25.95 -36.82 52.43
N CYS A 116 -25.87 -35.81 53.32
CA CYS A 116 -25.97 -34.41 52.95
C CYS A 116 -24.75 -33.98 52.09
N PRO A 117 -24.96 -33.27 50.96
CA PRO A 117 -23.87 -32.82 50.08
C PRO A 117 -22.99 -31.70 50.69
N TYR A 118 -23.29 -31.22 51.89
CA TYR A 118 -22.56 -30.16 52.59
C TYR A 118 -22.12 -30.60 54.01
N PRO A 119 -21.31 -31.66 54.14
CA PRO A 119 -20.95 -32.23 55.45
C PRO A 119 -20.08 -31.30 56.32
N ASP A 120 -19.43 -30.31 55.73
CA ASP A 120 -18.49 -29.40 56.42
C ASP A 120 -19.06 -27.99 56.70
N ASP A 121 -20.26 -27.67 56.18
CA ASP A 121 -20.91 -26.36 56.38
C ASP A 121 -22.18 -26.54 57.23
N VAL A 122 -22.01 -26.26 58.53
CA VAL A 122 -23.04 -26.42 59.56
C VAL A 122 -24.33 -25.69 59.19
N ALA A 123 -24.26 -24.46 58.67
CA ALA A 123 -25.44 -23.66 58.36
C ALA A 123 -26.21 -24.23 57.16
N ARG A 124 -25.49 -24.61 56.09
CA ARG A 124 -26.09 -25.22 54.90
C ARG A 124 -26.68 -26.58 55.18
N TRP A 125 -26.03 -27.37 56.02
CA TRP A 125 -26.49 -28.67 56.44
C TRP A 125 -27.79 -28.59 57.25
N HIS A 126 -27.87 -27.64 58.20
CA HIS A 126 -29.11 -27.41 58.96
C HIS A 126 -30.25 -26.95 58.03
N GLY A 127 -29.96 -26.06 57.06
CA GLY A 127 -30.93 -25.66 56.05
C GLY A 127 -31.42 -26.85 55.21
N PHE A 128 -30.51 -27.69 54.75
CA PHE A 128 -30.83 -28.92 54.00
C PHE A 128 -31.69 -29.89 54.81
N LEU A 129 -31.34 -30.18 56.07
CA LEU A 129 -32.14 -31.08 56.91
C LEU A 129 -33.49 -30.51 57.30
N ALA A 130 -33.56 -29.20 57.59
CA ALA A 130 -34.83 -28.53 57.83
C ALA A 130 -35.74 -28.64 56.59
N GLY A 131 -35.19 -28.48 55.40
CA GLY A 131 -35.88 -28.74 54.13
C GLY A 131 -36.34 -30.19 54.00
N ALA A 132 -35.45 -31.16 54.20
CA ALA A 132 -35.73 -32.58 54.06
C ALA A 132 -36.82 -33.06 55.02
N LEU A 133 -36.79 -32.63 56.27
CA LEU A 133 -37.83 -32.92 57.26
C LEU A 133 -39.19 -32.36 56.88
N ARG A 134 -39.23 -31.17 56.26
CA ARG A 134 -40.46 -30.58 55.74
C ARG A 134 -40.98 -31.35 54.53
N GLY A 135 -40.10 -31.83 53.65
CA GLY A 135 -40.49 -32.63 52.49
C GLY A 135 -41.03 -34.02 52.86
N ILE A 136 -40.62 -34.58 54.01
CA ILE A 136 -41.11 -35.87 54.53
C ILE A 136 -42.45 -35.72 55.27
N ASN A 137 -42.74 -34.57 55.88
CA ASN A 137 -43.97 -34.33 56.62
C ASN A 137 -44.76 -33.13 56.02
N PRO A 138 -45.84 -33.39 55.26
CA PRO A 138 -46.57 -32.35 54.52
C PRO A 138 -47.26 -31.30 55.41
N ASN A 139 -47.39 -31.53 56.72
CA ASN A 139 -48.00 -30.58 57.65
C ASN A 139 -47.05 -29.45 58.10
N ARG A 140 -45.78 -29.44 57.65
CA ARG A 140 -44.80 -28.38 57.94
C ARG A 140 -44.52 -27.52 56.72
N THR A 141 -45.52 -26.80 56.21
CA THR A 141 -45.31 -25.78 55.17
C THR A 141 -44.91 -24.45 55.82
N ALA A 142 -43.66 -24.04 55.61
CA ALA A 142 -43.16 -22.72 55.97
C ALA A 142 -42.26 -22.19 54.85
N ASN A 143 -42.23 -20.87 54.66
CA ASN A 143 -41.44 -20.18 53.65
C ASN A 143 -39.98 -20.68 53.64
N MET A 144 -39.59 -21.34 52.55
CA MET A 144 -38.20 -21.72 52.29
C MET A 144 -37.50 -20.52 51.66
N ARG A 145 -36.49 -19.98 52.33
CA ARG A 145 -35.79 -18.75 51.89
C ARG A 145 -34.41 -19.03 51.34
N GLN A 146 -33.83 -20.18 51.68
CA GLN A 146 -32.47 -20.51 51.31
C GLN A 146 -32.43 -21.66 50.28
N PRO A 147 -31.54 -21.62 49.27
CA PRO A 147 -31.43 -22.66 48.24
C PRO A 147 -31.24 -24.08 48.82
N GLN A 148 -30.58 -24.19 49.96
CA GLN A 148 -30.31 -25.47 50.62
C GLN A 148 -31.59 -26.07 51.24
N GLU A 149 -32.49 -25.23 51.76
CA GLU A 149 -33.81 -25.68 52.24
C GLU A 149 -34.65 -26.23 51.08
N VAL A 150 -34.59 -25.59 49.91
CA VAL A 150 -35.31 -26.04 48.71
C VAL A 150 -34.74 -27.38 48.23
N MET A 151 -33.42 -27.53 48.12
CA MET A 151 -32.81 -28.80 47.74
C MET A 151 -33.10 -29.91 48.75
N GLY A 152 -33.00 -29.61 50.05
CA GLY A 152 -33.37 -30.54 51.11
C GLY A 152 -34.83 -30.97 50.99
N PHE A 153 -35.73 -30.03 50.76
CA PHE A 153 -37.16 -30.32 50.55
C PHE A 153 -37.40 -31.20 49.34
N MET A 154 -36.75 -30.93 48.20
CA MET A 154 -36.86 -31.76 46.99
C MET A 154 -36.37 -33.19 47.24
N GLU A 155 -35.27 -33.39 47.94
CA GLU A 155 -34.79 -34.71 48.37
C GLU A 155 -35.74 -35.37 49.40
N GLY A 156 -36.39 -34.56 50.24
CA GLY A 156 -37.49 -34.96 51.12
C GLY A 156 -38.65 -35.59 50.34
N VAL A 157 -39.14 -34.87 49.33
CA VAL A 157 -40.26 -35.26 48.47
C VAL A 157 -39.88 -36.42 47.55
N ALA A 158 -38.67 -36.42 46.95
CA ALA A 158 -38.17 -37.52 46.12
C ALA A 158 -38.19 -38.86 46.83
N PHE A 159 -37.92 -38.84 48.13
CA PHE A 159 -37.93 -40.02 48.98
C PHE A 159 -39.34 -40.43 49.41
N ALA A 160 -40.20 -39.46 49.75
CA ALA A 160 -41.58 -39.74 50.16
C ALA A 160 -42.47 -40.18 48.99
N GLU A 161 -42.28 -39.60 47.80
CA GLU A 161 -43.04 -39.84 46.58
C GLU A 161 -42.13 -39.90 45.34
N PRO A 162 -41.47 -41.05 45.09
CA PRO A 162 -40.47 -41.21 44.02
C PRO A 162 -40.99 -40.91 42.61
N GLN A 163 -42.29 -41.09 42.39
CA GLN A 163 -42.94 -40.95 41.08
C GLN A 163 -42.99 -39.49 40.60
N ILE A 164 -43.15 -38.52 41.51
CA ILE A 164 -43.23 -37.09 41.19
C ILE A 164 -41.88 -36.57 40.67
N VAL A 165 -40.79 -37.00 41.31
CA VAL A 165 -39.45 -36.54 40.94
C VAL A 165 -38.97 -37.17 39.64
N SER A 166 -39.34 -38.43 39.35
CA SER A 166 -39.06 -39.02 38.04
C SER A 166 -39.77 -38.30 36.88
N ALA A 167 -41.01 -37.84 37.09
CA ALA A 167 -41.76 -37.10 36.07
C ALA A 167 -41.18 -35.69 35.85
N PHE A 168 -40.81 -34.99 36.93
CA PHE A 168 -40.18 -33.67 36.85
C PHE A 168 -38.80 -33.72 36.18
N LEU A 169 -37.95 -34.68 36.57
CA LEU A 169 -36.63 -34.87 35.98
C LEU A 169 -36.71 -35.30 34.50
N GLY A 170 -37.71 -36.11 34.13
CA GLY A 170 -37.97 -36.48 32.74
C GLY A 170 -38.28 -35.27 31.86
N ASN A 171 -39.20 -34.41 32.29
CA ASN A 171 -39.56 -33.20 31.55
C ASN A 171 -38.39 -32.21 31.44
N ALA A 172 -37.64 -32.02 32.53
CA ALA A 172 -36.46 -31.14 32.52
C ALA A 172 -35.35 -31.67 31.60
N HIS A 173 -35.13 -32.98 31.57
CA HIS A 173 -34.16 -33.62 30.68
C HIS A 173 -34.55 -33.47 29.21
N GLU A 174 -35.82 -33.63 28.88
CA GLU A 174 -36.31 -33.48 27.51
C GLU A 174 -36.18 -32.04 27.00
N GLU A 175 -36.50 -31.05 27.83
CA GLU A 175 -36.36 -29.63 27.50
C GLU A 175 -34.89 -29.23 27.30
N LEU A 176 -34.00 -29.67 28.21
CA LEU A 176 -32.56 -29.44 28.05
C LEU A 176 -32.04 -30.09 26.77
N ARG A 177 -32.46 -31.32 26.45
CA ARG A 177 -32.06 -32.01 25.23
C ARG A 177 -32.45 -31.22 23.97
N LYS A 178 -33.67 -30.68 23.92
CA LYS A 178 -34.14 -29.84 22.81
C LYS A 178 -33.27 -28.59 22.66
N GLN A 179 -32.96 -27.90 23.76
CA GLN A 179 -32.10 -26.71 23.72
C GLN A 179 -30.67 -27.04 23.28
N PHE A 180 -30.11 -28.17 23.75
CA PHE A 180 -28.80 -28.65 23.32
C PHE A 180 -28.77 -29.00 21.83
N GLU A 181 -29.81 -29.64 21.30
CA GLU A 181 -29.90 -30.01 19.89
C GLU A 181 -30.01 -28.78 18.98
N VAL A 182 -30.84 -27.80 19.34
CA VAL A 182 -30.93 -26.53 18.60
C VAL A 182 -29.58 -25.80 18.60
N ARG A 183 -28.96 -25.69 19.77
CA ARG A 183 -27.66 -25.01 19.91
C ARG A 183 -26.55 -25.74 19.18
N SER A 184 -26.52 -27.08 19.19
CA SER A 184 -25.50 -27.85 18.48
C SER A 184 -25.59 -27.64 16.97
N VAL A 185 -26.79 -27.66 16.40
CA VAL A 185 -27.03 -27.37 14.98
C VAL A 185 -26.60 -25.95 14.61
N GLU A 186 -26.89 -24.97 15.46
CA GLU A 186 -26.48 -23.58 15.24
C GLU A 186 -24.95 -23.43 15.27
N THR A 187 -24.28 -24.05 16.24
CA THR A 187 -22.80 -24.04 16.31
C THR A 187 -22.17 -24.70 15.09
N GLN A 188 -22.75 -25.78 14.56
CA GLN A 188 -22.25 -26.45 13.35
C GLN A 188 -22.41 -25.57 12.10
N LYS A 189 -23.55 -24.89 11.95
CA LYS A 189 -23.77 -23.93 10.86
C LYS A 189 -22.77 -22.77 10.94
N LEU A 190 -22.53 -22.26 12.14
CA LEU A 190 -21.59 -21.18 12.37
C LEU A 190 -20.16 -21.61 12.00
N GLN A 191 -19.73 -22.82 12.41
CA GLN A 191 -18.42 -23.36 12.08
C GLN A 191 -18.25 -23.56 10.56
N LYS A 192 -19.30 -24.02 9.86
CA LYS A 192 -19.29 -24.14 8.40
C LYS A 192 -19.10 -22.77 7.72
N ARG A 193 -19.85 -21.75 8.15
CA ARG A 193 -19.71 -20.37 7.64
C ARG A 193 -18.32 -19.80 7.87
N PHE A 194 -17.72 -20.05 9.04
CA PHE A 194 -16.35 -19.64 9.32
C PHE A 194 -15.34 -20.34 8.40
N GLY A 195 -15.52 -21.63 8.11
CA GLY A 195 -14.69 -22.35 7.15
C GLY A 195 -14.79 -21.78 5.73
N GLU A 196 -16.02 -21.53 5.25
CA GLU A 196 -16.28 -20.91 3.94
C GLU A 196 -15.66 -19.51 3.85
N LEU A 197 -15.81 -18.68 4.89
CA LEU A 197 -15.21 -17.35 4.94
C LEU A 197 -13.68 -17.39 4.93
N ALA A 198 -13.08 -18.30 5.71
CA ALA A 198 -11.63 -18.46 5.75
C ALA A 198 -11.08 -18.88 4.38
N GLN A 199 -11.76 -19.82 3.71
CA GLN A 199 -11.37 -20.27 2.37
C GLN A 199 -11.51 -19.15 1.33
N ASN A 200 -12.58 -18.36 1.39
CA ASN A 200 -12.77 -17.22 0.49
C ASN A 200 -11.69 -16.15 0.71
N LEU A 201 -11.38 -15.80 1.96
CA LEU A 201 -10.30 -14.88 2.28
C LEU A 201 -8.94 -15.38 1.80
N GLU A 202 -8.66 -16.68 1.95
CA GLU A 202 -7.41 -17.28 1.44
C GLU A 202 -7.32 -17.20 -0.08
N ASN A 203 -8.41 -17.51 -0.79
CA ASN A 203 -8.48 -17.43 -2.25
C ASN A 203 -8.32 -15.98 -2.73
N GLN A 204 -9.03 -15.02 -2.13
CA GLN A 204 -8.87 -13.60 -2.42
C GLN A 204 -7.45 -13.12 -2.15
N ASN A 205 -6.81 -13.58 -1.08
CA ASN A 205 -5.43 -13.21 -0.79
C ASN A 205 -4.46 -13.78 -1.83
N LYS A 206 -4.68 -15.01 -2.32
CA LYS A 206 -3.90 -15.60 -3.43
C LYS A 206 -4.10 -14.80 -4.72
N GLU A 207 -5.34 -14.50 -5.09
CA GLU A 207 -5.68 -13.69 -6.27
C GLU A 207 -5.06 -12.30 -6.20
N ASN A 208 -5.19 -11.63 -5.05
CA ASN A 208 -4.60 -10.30 -4.82
C ASN A 208 -3.08 -10.32 -4.92
N LYS A 209 -2.40 -11.34 -4.39
CA LYS A 209 -0.93 -11.49 -4.53
C LYS A 209 -0.51 -11.64 -5.99
N VAL A 210 -1.21 -12.48 -6.76
CA VAL A 210 -0.94 -12.68 -8.19
C VAL A 210 -1.20 -11.38 -8.96
N ALA A 211 -2.31 -10.70 -8.68
CA ALA A 211 -2.66 -9.42 -9.29
C ALA A 211 -1.63 -8.34 -8.97
N LEU A 212 -1.14 -8.27 -7.74
CA LEU A 212 -0.11 -7.32 -7.31
C LEU A 212 1.22 -7.56 -8.02
N GLU A 213 1.67 -8.82 -8.12
CA GLU A 213 2.90 -9.15 -8.85
C GLU A 213 2.77 -8.85 -10.34
N LYS A 214 1.62 -9.17 -10.95
CA LYS A 214 1.35 -8.81 -12.34
C LYS A 214 1.39 -7.30 -12.55
N TRP A 215 0.71 -6.53 -11.70
CA TRP A 215 0.72 -5.07 -11.75
C TRP A 215 2.13 -4.51 -11.55
N ARG A 216 2.91 -5.06 -10.62
CA ARG A 216 4.29 -4.67 -10.37
C ARG A 216 5.17 -4.91 -11.61
N LEU A 217 5.09 -6.10 -12.22
CA LEU A 217 5.88 -6.44 -13.41
C LEU A 217 5.51 -5.54 -14.59
N GLU A 218 4.22 -5.37 -14.85
CA GLU A 218 3.73 -4.49 -15.91
C GLU A 218 4.17 -3.04 -15.69
N LYS A 219 4.09 -2.54 -14.46
CA LYS A 219 4.49 -1.17 -14.14
C LYS A 219 5.99 -0.96 -14.29
N VAL A 220 6.81 -1.91 -13.86
CA VAL A 220 8.28 -1.85 -14.04
C VAL A 220 8.64 -1.88 -15.52
N GLN A 221 8.05 -2.78 -16.30
CA GLN A 221 8.29 -2.85 -17.75
C GLN A 221 7.88 -1.56 -18.46
N ASN A 222 6.72 -0.99 -18.12
CA ASN A 222 6.25 0.27 -18.70
C ASN A 222 7.17 1.43 -18.30
N LEU A 223 7.61 1.50 -17.04
CA LEU A 223 8.54 2.53 -16.58
C LEU A 223 9.91 2.40 -17.27
N ASP A 224 10.43 1.19 -17.43
CA ASP A 224 11.69 0.97 -18.15
C ASP A 224 11.56 1.36 -19.62
N ALA A 225 10.44 1.07 -20.26
CA ALA A 225 10.16 1.51 -21.63
C ALA A 225 10.08 3.05 -21.73
N GLU A 226 9.34 3.71 -20.84
CA GLU A 226 9.24 5.17 -20.76
C GLU A 226 10.61 5.83 -20.50
N LEU A 227 11.40 5.30 -19.56
CA LEU A 227 12.73 5.80 -19.24
C LEU A 227 13.71 5.64 -20.41
N ASN A 228 13.63 4.52 -21.13
CA ASN A 228 14.44 4.30 -22.31
C ASN A 228 14.04 5.24 -23.46
N ASN A 229 12.75 5.46 -23.68
CA ASN A 229 12.26 6.44 -24.66
C ASN A 229 12.73 7.85 -24.30
N LEU A 230 12.55 8.29 -23.05
CA LEU A 230 13.01 9.59 -22.58
C LEU A 230 14.53 9.77 -22.73
N ARG A 231 15.30 8.71 -22.44
CA ARG A 231 16.76 8.71 -22.63
C ARG A 231 17.15 8.86 -24.09
N ASN A 232 16.43 8.19 -25.00
CA ASN A 232 16.67 8.29 -26.43
C ASN A 232 16.29 9.68 -26.96
N ASP A 233 15.15 10.22 -26.55
CA ASP A 233 14.72 11.58 -26.91
C ASP A 233 15.71 12.63 -26.43
N PHE A 234 16.19 12.51 -25.19
CA PHE A 234 17.20 13.41 -24.65
C PHE A 234 18.52 13.34 -25.43
N ARG A 235 18.96 12.14 -25.83
CA ARG A 235 20.14 11.97 -26.70
C ARG A 235 19.92 12.62 -28.06
N ALA A 236 18.79 12.35 -28.72
CA ALA A 236 18.46 12.94 -30.01
C ALA A 236 18.42 14.47 -29.94
N LEU A 237 17.78 15.03 -28.92
CA LEU A 237 17.72 16.48 -28.67
C LEU A 237 19.10 17.08 -28.42
N LYS A 238 19.94 16.41 -27.61
CA LYS A 238 21.32 16.83 -27.37
C LYS A 238 22.14 16.86 -28.66
N ASP A 239 22.00 15.84 -29.50
CA ASP A 239 22.71 15.75 -30.78
C ASP A 239 22.25 16.83 -31.74
N LEU A 240 20.93 17.07 -31.86
CA LEU A 240 20.35 18.16 -32.66
C LEU A 240 20.86 19.53 -32.22
N TYR A 241 20.83 19.79 -30.91
CA TYR A 241 21.29 21.05 -30.35
C TYR A 241 22.79 21.24 -30.57
N THR A 242 23.59 20.18 -30.45
CA THR A 242 25.03 20.19 -30.72
C THR A 242 25.32 20.51 -32.19
N GLU A 243 24.59 19.90 -33.14
CA GLU A 243 24.71 20.22 -34.57
C GLU A 243 24.27 21.65 -34.88
N LYS A 244 23.18 22.13 -34.25
CA LYS A 244 22.77 23.53 -34.35
C LYS A 244 23.89 24.46 -33.91
N LEU A 245 24.50 24.22 -32.75
CA LEU A 245 25.57 25.07 -32.22
C LEU A 245 26.80 25.10 -33.14
N LYS A 246 27.15 23.96 -33.76
CA LYS A 246 28.27 23.88 -34.72
C LYS A 246 28.04 24.71 -35.97
N LEU A 247 26.79 24.79 -36.44
CA LEU A 247 26.44 25.39 -37.73
C LEU A 247 25.90 26.82 -37.64
N GLU A 248 25.39 27.22 -36.48
CA GLU A 248 24.83 28.55 -36.25
C GLU A 248 25.88 29.65 -36.39
N ALA A 249 27.06 29.49 -35.78
CA ALA A 249 28.13 30.49 -35.87
C ALA A 249 28.63 30.68 -37.33
N PRO A 250 28.91 29.62 -38.13
CA PRO A 250 29.18 29.75 -39.56
C PRO A 250 28.04 30.40 -40.35
N ALA A 251 26.77 30.04 -40.09
CA ALA A 251 25.64 30.63 -40.79
C ALA A 251 25.53 32.14 -40.55
N GLN A 252 25.72 32.58 -39.31
CA GLN A 252 25.76 34.01 -38.96
C GLN A 252 26.92 34.73 -39.64
N TYR A 253 28.09 34.09 -39.75
CA TYR A 253 29.23 34.64 -40.49
C TYR A 253 28.89 34.84 -41.98
N TRP A 254 28.29 33.85 -42.63
CA TRP A 254 27.89 33.94 -44.04
C TRP A 254 26.85 35.03 -44.29
N LYS A 255 25.87 35.16 -43.39
CA LYS A 255 24.91 36.28 -43.40
C LYS A 255 25.59 37.65 -43.34
N ALA A 256 26.53 37.80 -42.40
CA ALA A 256 27.30 39.04 -42.25
C ALA A 256 28.19 39.31 -43.48
N ARG A 257 28.78 38.27 -44.07
CA ARG A 257 29.58 38.38 -45.30
C ARG A 257 28.72 38.73 -46.51
N ALA A 258 27.54 38.12 -46.66
CA ALA A 258 26.60 38.41 -47.72
C ALA A 258 26.18 39.88 -47.69
N THR A 259 25.77 40.38 -46.51
CA THR A 259 25.38 41.80 -46.37
C THR A 259 26.54 42.73 -46.69
N ARG A 260 27.74 42.49 -46.17
CA ARG A 260 28.94 43.30 -46.47
C ARG A 260 29.26 43.33 -47.97
N MET A 261 29.21 42.19 -48.64
CA MET A 261 29.51 42.10 -50.08
C MET A 261 28.41 42.74 -50.95
N ARG A 262 27.13 42.70 -50.54
CA ARG A 262 26.05 43.45 -51.19
C ARG A 262 26.30 44.94 -51.13
N TRP A 263 26.65 45.45 -49.95
CA TRP A 263 26.96 46.88 -49.78
C TRP A 263 28.20 47.29 -50.57
N ALA A 264 29.24 46.46 -50.62
CA ALA A 264 30.39 46.69 -51.50
C ALA A 264 29.99 46.73 -52.98
N GLY A 265 29.12 45.81 -53.43
CA GLY A 265 28.59 45.79 -54.79
C GLY A 265 27.79 47.04 -55.14
N PHE A 266 26.92 47.50 -54.24
CA PHE A 266 26.24 48.78 -54.41
C PHE A 266 27.21 49.96 -54.44
N GLY A 267 28.25 49.96 -53.59
CA GLY A 267 29.30 50.98 -53.63
C GLY A 267 30.02 51.05 -54.98
N TRP A 268 30.41 49.90 -55.55
CA TRP A 268 31.01 49.83 -56.88
C TRP A 268 30.05 50.25 -57.99
N LEU A 269 28.78 49.88 -57.88
CA LEU A 269 27.74 50.30 -58.84
C LEU A 269 27.57 51.83 -58.81
N THR A 270 27.41 52.42 -57.63
CA THR A 270 27.28 53.86 -57.45
C THR A 270 28.51 54.58 -57.98
N PHE A 271 29.71 54.09 -57.67
CA PHE A 271 30.96 54.63 -58.21
C PHE A 271 31.02 54.55 -59.74
N SER A 272 30.59 53.42 -60.33
CA SER A 272 30.53 53.23 -61.78
C SER A 272 29.60 54.22 -62.46
N VAL A 273 28.41 54.47 -61.89
CA VAL A 273 27.44 55.44 -62.42
C VAL A 273 27.98 56.86 -62.32
N ILE A 274 28.55 57.25 -61.19
CA ILE A 274 29.18 58.57 -61.03
C ILE A 274 30.33 58.74 -62.02
N PHE A 275 31.18 57.74 -62.18
CA PHE A 275 32.27 57.74 -63.16
C PHE A 275 31.75 57.88 -64.60
N PHE A 276 30.69 57.15 -64.97
CA PHE A 276 30.05 57.22 -66.28
C PHE A 276 29.52 58.63 -66.57
N VAL A 277 28.78 59.23 -65.62
CA VAL A 277 28.22 60.58 -65.76
C VAL A 277 29.31 61.64 -65.80
N ALA A 278 30.30 61.57 -64.91
CA ALA A 278 31.38 62.55 -64.83
C ALA A 278 32.25 62.56 -66.10
N ILE A 279 32.66 61.39 -66.58
CA ILE A 279 33.45 61.31 -67.81
C ILE A 279 32.60 61.65 -69.04
N GLY A 280 31.34 61.21 -69.09
CA GLY A 280 30.40 61.61 -70.13
C GLY A 280 30.24 63.13 -70.23
N TRP A 281 30.13 63.81 -69.09
CA TRP A 281 30.09 65.28 -69.01
C TRP A 281 31.38 65.94 -69.52
N VAL A 282 32.55 65.41 -69.15
CA VAL A 282 33.85 65.93 -69.62
C VAL A 282 34.00 65.72 -71.13
N LEU A 283 33.69 64.53 -71.65
CA LEU A 283 33.76 64.23 -73.08
C LEU A 283 32.77 65.09 -73.88
N TRP A 284 31.55 65.28 -73.36
CA TRP A 284 30.55 66.15 -73.97
C TRP A 284 31.07 67.59 -74.10
N ASN A 285 31.53 68.21 -73.00
CA ASN A 285 31.94 69.62 -73.03
C ASN A 285 33.23 69.88 -73.83
N ASN A 286 34.18 68.93 -73.87
CA ASN A 286 35.48 69.16 -74.50
C ASN A 286 35.57 68.73 -75.96
N PHE A 287 34.77 67.74 -76.38
CA PHE A 287 34.87 67.15 -77.72
C PHE A 287 33.57 67.29 -78.54
N ILE A 288 32.39 67.12 -77.92
CA ILE A 288 31.10 67.08 -78.63
C ILE A 288 30.46 68.48 -78.73
N ALA A 289 30.25 69.17 -77.60
CA ALA A 289 29.60 70.49 -77.59
C ALA A 289 30.33 71.52 -78.48
N PRO A 290 31.67 71.66 -78.47
CA PRO A 290 32.36 72.62 -79.33
C PRO A 290 32.28 72.28 -80.82
N SER A 291 32.01 71.02 -81.18
CA SER A 291 31.89 70.57 -82.57
C SER A 291 30.43 70.56 -83.08
N THR A 292 29.44 70.48 -82.18
CA THR A 292 28.01 70.60 -82.52
C THR A 292 27.53 72.05 -82.56
N PHE A 293 28.10 72.93 -81.72
CA PHE A 293 27.85 74.37 -81.74
C PHE A 293 28.93 75.08 -82.56
N VAL A 294 29.07 74.70 -83.83
CA VAL A 294 29.75 75.60 -84.78
C VAL A 294 28.81 76.78 -84.97
N ASP A 295 29.25 77.98 -84.59
CA ASP A 295 28.55 79.20 -84.95
C ASP A 295 28.26 79.15 -86.46
N ALA A 296 26.99 79.23 -86.85
CA ALA A 296 26.56 79.17 -88.26
C ALA A 296 27.31 80.18 -89.16
N LYS A 297 27.95 81.18 -88.54
CA LYS A 297 28.82 82.19 -89.15
C LYS A 297 30.18 81.64 -89.63
N GLU A 298 30.81 80.71 -88.92
CA GLU A 298 32.10 80.10 -89.35
C GLU A 298 31.89 79.02 -90.42
N LEU A 299 30.80 78.26 -90.33
CA LEU A 299 30.43 77.26 -91.34
C LEU A 299 30.07 77.92 -92.68
N ALA A 300 29.36 79.06 -92.66
CA ALA A 300 29.03 79.83 -93.87
C ALA A 300 30.27 80.41 -94.59
N THR A 301 31.34 80.72 -93.84
CA THR A 301 32.56 81.31 -94.41
C THR A 301 33.47 80.26 -95.07
N GLN A 302 33.34 78.97 -94.70
CA GLN A 302 34.07 77.88 -95.35
C GLN A 302 33.27 77.19 -96.48
N VAL A 303 31.94 77.20 -96.41
CA VAL A 303 31.07 76.62 -97.46
C VAL A 303 30.98 77.50 -98.71
N THR A 304 31.29 78.80 -98.61
CA THR A 304 31.35 79.68 -99.79
C THR A 304 32.63 79.52 -100.63
N ALA A 305 33.59 78.67 -100.22
CA ALA A 305 34.84 78.45 -100.96
C ALA A 305 35.04 77.05 -101.56
N VAL A 306 34.26 76.01 -101.20
CA VAL A 306 34.42 74.67 -101.79
C VAL A 306 33.07 73.98 -101.97
N GLY A 307 32.76 73.61 -103.21
CA GLY A 307 31.53 72.94 -103.61
C GLY A 307 31.31 71.60 -102.91
N ALA A 308 30.03 71.26 -102.71
CA ALA A 308 29.56 70.04 -102.08
C ALA A 308 29.98 68.79 -102.89
N GLY A 309 31.10 68.18 -102.48
CA GLY A 309 31.56 66.86 -102.92
C GLY A 309 32.18 66.11 -101.74
N LYS A 310 32.38 64.79 -101.88
CA LYS A 310 33.00 63.88 -100.88
C LYS A 310 34.33 64.41 -100.29
N ASP A 311 34.95 65.34 -101.00
CA ASP A 311 36.22 65.99 -100.68
C ASP A 311 36.09 67.03 -99.54
N SER A 312 34.90 67.57 -99.30
CA SER A 312 34.61 68.54 -98.21
C SER A 312 34.57 67.88 -96.82
N LEU A 313 34.07 66.65 -96.72
CA LEU A 313 34.13 65.86 -95.49
C LEU A 313 35.58 65.49 -95.17
N LEU A 314 36.35 65.05 -96.17
CA LEU A 314 37.78 64.76 -96.01
C LEU A 314 38.58 66.00 -95.59
N ALA A 315 38.27 67.20 -96.12
CA ALA A 315 38.90 68.47 -95.72
C ALA A 315 38.56 68.88 -94.27
N TYR A 316 37.33 68.63 -93.83
CA TYR A 316 36.91 68.88 -92.45
C TYR A 316 37.62 67.94 -91.46
N PHE A 317 37.75 66.65 -91.80
CA PHE A 317 38.50 65.69 -90.99
C PHE A 317 40.02 65.84 -91.10
N SER A 318 40.55 66.37 -92.21
CA SER A 318 42.01 66.53 -92.45
C SER A 318 42.62 67.79 -91.83
N SER A 319 41.79 68.71 -91.34
CA SER A 319 42.24 69.87 -90.57
C SER A 319 43.00 69.41 -89.31
N ALA A 320 44.25 69.83 -89.14
CA ALA A 320 45.15 69.36 -88.08
C ALA A 320 44.56 69.50 -86.64
N LYS A 321 43.64 70.44 -86.44
CA LYS A 321 42.89 70.63 -85.18
C LYS A 321 41.88 69.50 -84.92
N ASN A 322 41.21 69.01 -85.96
CA ASN A 322 40.16 67.98 -85.89
C ASN A 322 40.74 66.56 -85.83
N ILE A 323 41.90 66.32 -86.45
CA ILE A 323 42.64 65.05 -86.29
C ILE A 323 43.10 64.87 -84.84
N ARG A 324 43.64 65.93 -84.21
CA ARG A 324 44.09 65.89 -82.82
C ARG A 324 42.95 65.62 -81.84
N SER A 325 41.78 66.23 -82.05
CA SER A 325 40.60 65.98 -81.21
C SER A 325 40.02 64.58 -81.42
N LEU A 326 40.02 64.06 -82.65
CA LEU A 326 39.55 62.71 -82.96
C LEU A 326 40.45 61.61 -82.34
N VAL A 327 41.78 61.76 -82.47
CA VAL A 327 42.74 60.81 -81.88
C VAL A 327 42.72 60.90 -80.35
N GLY A 328 42.65 62.11 -79.78
CA GLY A 328 42.51 62.29 -78.34
C GLY A 328 41.20 61.69 -77.79
N PHE A 329 40.09 61.87 -78.50
CA PHE A 329 38.81 61.28 -78.15
C PHE A 329 38.84 59.75 -78.19
N SER A 330 39.42 59.14 -79.24
CA SER A 330 39.46 57.68 -79.36
C SER A 330 40.32 57.00 -78.29
N VAL A 331 41.45 57.59 -77.91
CA VAL A 331 42.31 57.10 -76.81
C VAL A 331 41.59 57.23 -75.46
N LEU A 332 40.99 58.38 -75.17
CA LEU A 332 40.25 58.60 -73.92
C LEU A 332 39.00 57.73 -73.83
N ALA A 333 38.26 57.57 -74.93
CA ALA A 333 37.10 56.70 -74.99
C ALA A 333 37.51 55.23 -74.76
N SER A 334 38.62 54.77 -75.33
CA SER A 334 39.14 53.41 -75.12
C SER A 334 39.52 53.16 -73.67
N LEU A 335 40.24 54.09 -73.04
CA LEU A 335 40.58 54.02 -71.62
C LEU A 335 39.33 54.05 -70.73
N TYR A 336 38.36 54.89 -71.08
CA TYR A 336 37.07 54.98 -70.39
C TYR A 336 36.31 53.65 -70.43
N PHE A 337 36.16 53.03 -71.60
CA PHE A 337 35.50 51.74 -71.73
C PHE A 337 36.26 50.63 -71.00
N PHE A 338 37.58 50.69 -70.95
CA PHE A 338 38.40 49.75 -70.18
C PHE A 338 38.12 49.85 -68.67
N VAL A 339 38.14 51.06 -68.11
CA VAL A 339 37.85 51.28 -66.68
C VAL A 339 36.40 50.94 -66.36
N LEU A 340 35.44 51.36 -67.20
CA LEU A 340 34.04 51.01 -67.03
C LEU A 340 33.83 49.49 -67.00
N ARG A 341 34.49 48.75 -67.91
CA ARG A 341 34.46 47.28 -67.92
C ARG A 341 35.03 46.69 -66.63
N MET A 342 36.12 47.25 -66.10
CA MET A 342 36.69 46.83 -64.82
C MET A 342 35.72 47.05 -63.66
N LEU A 343 35.06 48.20 -63.58
CA LEU A 343 34.11 48.53 -62.52
C LEU A 343 32.85 47.67 -62.58
N ILE A 344 32.35 47.38 -63.77
CA ILE A 344 31.24 46.43 -63.99
C ILE A 344 31.65 45.04 -63.47
N ARG A 345 32.87 44.58 -63.76
CA ARG A 345 33.40 43.30 -63.25
C ARG A 345 33.49 43.27 -61.72
N LEU A 346 33.95 44.35 -61.08
CA LEU A 346 34.02 44.46 -59.61
C LEU A 346 32.64 44.45 -58.96
N THR A 347 31.67 45.13 -59.58
CA THR A 347 30.27 45.15 -59.13
C THR A 347 29.66 43.76 -59.19
N ILE A 348 29.76 43.09 -60.35
CA ILE A 348 29.25 41.74 -60.58
C ILE A 348 29.93 40.74 -59.62
N SER A 349 31.25 40.83 -59.44
CA SER A 349 31.99 39.97 -58.51
C SER A 349 31.51 40.12 -57.06
N SER A 350 31.24 41.35 -56.62
CA SER A 350 30.77 41.61 -55.25
C SER A 350 29.37 41.05 -55.03
N PHE A 351 28.49 41.19 -56.03
CA PHE A 351 27.16 40.58 -55.98
C PHE A 351 27.20 39.05 -56.04
N HIS A 352 28.04 38.43 -56.87
CA HIS A 352 28.21 36.98 -56.88
C HIS A 352 28.68 36.45 -55.52
N LEU A 353 29.67 37.09 -54.89
CA LEU A 353 30.13 36.70 -53.56
C LEU A 353 29.04 36.84 -52.50
N SER A 354 28.14 37.81 -52.68
CA SER A 354 27.03 37.96 -51.77
C SER A 354 25.92 36.93 -51.95
N LEU A 355 25.65 36.52 -53.18
CA LEU A 355 24.68 35.49 -53.51
C LEU A 355 25.17 34.13 -53.04
N ASP A 356 26.43 33.79 -53.33
CA ASP A 356 27.08 32.57 -52.85
C ASP A 356 27.06 32.50 -51.30
N ALA A 357 27.39 33.60 -50.62
CA ALA A 357 27.30 33.65 -49.15
C ALA A 357 25.86 33.49 -48.63
N ALA A 358 24.86 34.08 -49.30
CA ALA A 358 23.45 33.94 -48.91
C ALA A 358 22.91 32.53 -49.18
N GLU A 359 23.31 31.90 -50.28
CA GLU A 359 22.98 30.51 -50.61
C GLU A 359 23.55 29.55 -49.58
N ARG A 360 24.79 29.75 -49.12
CA ARG A 360 25.41 28.94 -48.05
C ARG A 360 24.71 29.10 -46.70
N GLU A 361 24.27 30.30 -46.36
CA GLU A 361 23.41 30.52 -45.18
C GLU A 361 22.11 29.69 -45.30
N GLN A 362 21.42 29.80 -46.43
CA GLN A 362 20.17 29.09 -46.67
C GLN A 362 20.34 27.57 -46.67
N LEU A 363 21.37 27.05 -47.33
CA LEU A 363 21.72 25.63 -47.32
C LEU A 363 22.01 25.11 -45.92
N THR A 364 22.63 25.93 -45.05
CA THR A 364 22.86 25.55 -43.65
C THR A 364 21.55 25.37 -42.89
N TYR A 365 20.58 26.29 -43.08
CA TYR A 365 19.25 26.15 -42.48
C TYR A 365 18.46 24.96 -43.06
N VAL A 366 18.56 24.72 -44.37
CA VAL A 366 17.95 23.54 -45.00
C VAL A 366 18.54 22.25 -44.42
N TYR A 367 19.85 22.18 -44.25
CA TYR A 367 20.52 21.03 -43.61
C TYR A 367 20.04 20.82 -42.16
N LEU A 368 19.95 21.88 -41.36
CA LEU A 368 19.43 21.80 -39.99
C LEU A 368 17.97 21.31 -39.97
N ALA A 369 17.11 21.81 -40.87
CA ALA A 369 15.73 21.36 -40.99
C ALA A 369 15.62 19.90 -41.45
N LEU A 370 16.54 19.42 -42.29
CA LEU A 370 16.61 18.02 -42.71
C LEU A 370 17.11 17.10 -41.58
N ILE A 371 18.04 17.55 -40.74
CA ILE A 371 18.44 16.80 -39.53
C ILE A 371 17.26 16.70 -38.56
N GLU A 372 16.57 17.82 -38.30
CA GLU A 372 15.40 17.86 -37.41
C GLU A 372 14.29 16.92 -37.91
N LYS A 373 13.94 16.98 -39.20
CA LYS A 373 12.95 16.07 -39.79
C LYS A 373 13.42 14.62 -39.86
N GLY A 374 14.73 14.40 -40.08
CA GLY A 374 15.34 13.08 -40.18
C GLY A 374 15.48 12.37 -38.83
N GLN A 375 15.59 13.11 -37.73
CA GLN A 375 15.50 12.52 -36.37
C GLN A 375 14.07 12.14 -35.99
N ASN A 376 13.07 12.85 -36.53
CA ASN A 376 11.65 12.58 -36.30
C ASN A 376 11.04 11.57 -37.29
N SER A 377 11.84 11.00 -38.22
CA SER A 377 11.39 10.04 -39.23
C SER A 377 12.11 8.69 -39.05
N GLU A 378 11.39 7.59 -39.30
CA GLU A 378 11.92 6.21 -39.18
C GLU A 378 13.08 5.92 -40.15
N GLN A 379 13.23 6.76 -41.18
CA GLN A 379 14.28 6.67 -42.21
C GLN A 379 15.28 7.82 -42.06
N LYS A 380 16.56 7.49 -41.85
CA LYS A 380 17.67 8.46 -41.79
C LYS A 380 17.74 9.20 -43.14
N LEU A 381 17.20 10.42 -43.19
CA LEU A 381 17.07 11.23 -44.42
C LEU A 381 18.41 11.72 -44.99
N ILE A 382 19.48 11.66 -44.20
CA ILE A 382 20.83 12.11 -44.56
C ILE A 382 21.81 10.99 -44.22
N GLN A 383 22.42 10.36 -45.23
CA GLN A 383 23.50 9.41 -45.00
C GLN A 383 24.82 10.14 -44.70
N ASP A 384 25.80 9.44 -44.13
CA ASP A 384 27.06 10.07 -43.73
C ASP A 384 27.87 10.57 -44.96
N ALA A 385 27.65 9.95 -46.14
CA ALA A 385 28.13 10.44 -47.43
C ALA A 385 27.51 11.79 -47.81
N ASP A 386 26.18 11.93 -47.68
CA ASP A 386 25.45 13.17 -47.98
C ASP A 386 25.89 14.31 -47.06
N ARG A 387 26.13 14.00 -45.78
CA ARG A 387 26.65 14.94 -44.79
C ARG A 387 28.01 15.50 -45.22
N THR A 388 28.90 14.66 -45.71
CA THR A 388 30.23 15.09 -46.17
C THR A 388 30.12 16.00 -47.38
N ILE A 389 29.24 15.67 -48.33
CA ILE A 389 28.98 16.49 -49.53
C ILE A 389 28.41 17.86 -49.14
N ILE A 390 27.46 17.90 -48.20
CA ILE A 390 26.83 19.15 -47.73
C ILE A 390 27.83 20.01 -46.94
N LEU A 391 28.63 19.42 -46.05
CA LEU A 391 29.66 20.18 -45.33
C LEU A 391 30.73 20.70 -46.31
N GLN A 392 31.13 19.91 -47.30
CA GLN A 392 32.08 20.35 -48.31
C GLN A 392 31.52 21.47 -49.18
N SER A 393 30.25 21.43 -49.58
CA SER A 393 29.62 22.52 -50.34
C SER A 393 29.51 23.81 -49.51
N LEU A 394 29.14 23.70 -48.23
CA LEU A 394 29.02 24.82 -47.29
C LEU A 394 30.37 25.50 -46.98
N PHE A 395 31.45 24.71 -46.84
CA PHE A 395 32.78 25.20 -46.42
C PHE A 395 33.82 25.33 -47.56
N SER A 396 33.45 25.06 -48.81
CA SER A 396 34.33 25.27 -49.98
C SER A 396 34.73 26.74 -50.14
N ARG A 397 35.84 27.07 -50.82
CA ARG A 397 36.19 28.47 -51.10
C ARG A 397 35.32 29.02 -52.24
N ALA A 398 34.90 30.28 -52.15
CA ALA A 398 34.17 30.97 -53.22
C ALA A 398 35.14 31.45 -54.30
N ASP A 399 34.89 31.08 -55.56
CA ASP A 399 35.68 31.55 -56.70
C ASP A 399 35.31 33.00 -57.03
N THR A 400 36.24 33.93 -56.82
CA THR A 400 36.09 35.31 -57.28
C THR A 400 36.50 35.38 -58.75
N GLY A 401 35.61 35.81 -59.63
CA GLY A 401 35.89 36.01 -61.08
C GLY A 401 36.92 37.10 -61.41
N LEU A 402 37.66 37.60 -60.42
CA LEU A 402 38.71 38.62 -60.55
C LEU A 402 40.11 37.99 -60.65
N LEU A 403 40.32 36.79 -60.11
CA LEU A 403 41.56 36.02 -60.19
C LEU A 403 41.30 34.77 -61.03
N ALA A 404 41.32 34.91 -62.34
CA ALA A 404 41.32 33.75 -63.23
C ALA A 404 42.69 33.07 -63.14
N GLY A 405 42.80 31.98 -62.37
CA GLY A 405 43.94 31.06 -62.45
C GLY A 405 44.49 30.48 -61.15
N ASP A 406 44.21 31.07 -59.98
CA ASP A 406 44.84 30.60 -58.72
C ASP A 406 43.92 29.69 -57.88
N SER A 407 44.00 28.40 -58.19
CA SER A 407 43.77 27.26 -57.29
C SER A 407 42.39 27.17 -56.61
N SER A 408 41.42 26.61 -57.33
CA SER A 408 40.47 25.71 -56.67
C SER A 408 41.25 24.44 -56.28
N PRO A 409 41.31 24.05 -54.99
CA PRO A 409 41.85 22.74 -54.63
C PRO A 409 40.99 21.69 -55.33
N THR A 410 41.61 20.92 -56.23
CA THR A 410 40.98 19.75 -56.83
C THR A 410 40.42 18.87 -55.72
N MET A 411 39.16 18.47 -55.83
CA MET A 411 38.51 17.57 -54.86
C MET A 411 39.44 16.40 -54.52
N PRO A 412 39.76 16.13 -53.24
CA PRO A 412 40.33 14.85 -52.84
C PRO A 412 39.25 13.80 -53.02
N GLY A 413 39.18 13.22 -54.22
CA GLY A 413 38.10 12.34 -54.66
C GLY A 413 38.19 11.98 -56.15
N ALA A 414 38.79 12.86 -56.97
CA ALA A 414 39.06 12.54 -58.37
C ALA A 414 40.09 11.41 -58.54
N ASP A 415 41.05 11.27 -57.62
CA ASP A 415 42.09 10.22 -57.68
C ASP A 415 41.61 8.84 -57.23
N VAL A 416 40.51 8.74 -56.47
CA VAL A 416 39.99 7.44 -55.99
C VAL A 416 39.34 6.67 -57.14
N ALA A 417 38.69 7.38 -58.07
CA ALA A 417 38.15 6.79 -59.30
C ALA A 417 39.26 6.35 -60.29
N ALA A 418 40.41 7.01 -60.27
CA ALA A 418 41.58 6.62 -61.06
C ALA A 418 42.31 5.39 -60.46
N LEU A 419 42.44 5.33 -59.14
CA LEU A 419 42.99 4.17 -58.41
C LEU A 419 42.13 2.90 -58.57
N LEU A 420 40.80 3.04 -58.67
CA LEU A 420 39.89 1.91 -58.92
C LEU A 420 39.86 1.45 -60.38
N LYS A 421 40.34 2.26 -61.34
CA LYS A 421 40.45 1.89 -62.76
C LYS A 421 41.82 1.30 -63.15
N GLY A 422 42.84 1.45 -62.30
CA GLY A 422 44.19 0.93 -62.55
C GLY A 422 44.42 -0.53 -62.13
N GLY A 423 43.44 -1.18 -61.50
CA GLY A 423 43.56 -2.56 -61.01
C GLY A 423 42.75 -3.56 -61.85
N LYS A 424 43.16 -3.81 -63.11
CA LYS A 424 42.88 -5.04 -63.89
C LYS A 424 43.52 -4.94 -65.29
N SER A 425 44.75 -5.46 -65.42
CA SER A 425 45.13 -6.51 -66.37
C SER A 425 46.50 -7.04 -65.97
#